data_AF-A0A4S1DVX0-F1
#
_entry.id   AF-A0A4S1DVX0-F1
#
_cell.length_a   1.000
_cell.length_b   1.000
_cell.length_c   1.000
_cell.angle_alpha   90.00
_cell.angle_beta   90.00
_cell.angle_gamma   90.00
#
_symmetry.space_group_name_H-M   'P 1'
#
loop_
_entity.id
_entity.type
_entity.pdbx_description
1 polymer ?
#
loop_
_entity_poly.entity_id
_entity_poly.type
_entity_poly.pdbx_seq_one_letter_code
_entity_poly.pdbx_strand_id
1 'polypeptide(L)'
;MSVQSMADRINPLGSYLTINSKKEWIGIPLRVHRRCISPMFEISNNIAYDNTMYCSTPSPKSVNINFQTSFIHCKGHVEGRHFVQEQAEKVKEILINEININKNLPDVFVITPFREIGYLLNSFLFKHLINEVKKHKEIDSSEMGDWLKSHIGTVHTFQGKQAEGVILCLGLDEITKGAANWASQKPNLLNVAITRAKYRFIAIGDKEIWLKQAYFNQLSKLNTEVQ
;
A
#
# COMPACT_ATOMS: atom_id res chain seq x y z
N MET A 1 1.28 14.82 21.80
CA MET A 1 0.35 15.72 21.07
C MET A 1 1.07 16.15 19.80
N SER A 2 0.47 16.02 18.61
CA SER A 2 1.13 16.42 17.35
C SER A 2 0.99 17.93 17.13
N VAL A 3 1.92 18.53 16.37
CA VAL A 3 1.84 19.95 15.96
C VAL A 3 0.50 20.25 15.28
N GLN A 4 0.04 19.34 14.41
CA GLN A 4 -1.26 19.44 13.76
C GLN A 4 -2.41 19.49 14.77
N SER A 5 -2.46 18.58 15.75
CA SER A 5 -3.55 18.56 16.74
C SER A 5 -3.60 19.82 17.62
N MET A 6 -2.47 20.52 17.77
CA MET A 6 -2.43 21.80 18.47
C MET A 6 -2.93 22.94 17.58
N ALA A 7 -2.50 22.97 16.32
CA ALA A 7 -2.97 23.94 15.32
C ALA A 7 -4.50 23.84 15.09
N ASP A 8 -5.02 22.62 15.02
CA ASP A 8 -6.45 22.37 14.86
C ASP A 8 -7.27 22.91 16.04
N ARG A 9 -6.82 22.69 17.28
CA ARG A 9 -7.52 23.14 18.50
C ARG A 9 -7.61 24.66 18.63
N ILE A 10 -6.61 25.39 18.15
CA ILE A 10 -6.59 26.86 18.23
C ILE A 10 -7.30 27.52 17.03
N ASN A 11 -7.64 26.76 15.99
CA ASN A 11 -8.29 27.29 14.82
C ASN A 11 -9.80 27.49 15.10
N PRO A 12 -10.31 28.73 15.07
CA PRO A 12 -11.73 29.00 15.32
C PRO A 12 -12.63 28.49 14.19
N LEU A 13 -12.06 28.22 13.00
CA LEU A 13 -12.78 27.71 11.85
C LEU A 13 -12.37 26.26 11.59
N GLY A 14 -13.36 25.37 11.50
CA GLY A 14 -13.10 23.96 11.35
C GLY A 14 -14.35 23.10 11.26
N SER A 15 -14.16 21.80 11.41
CA SER A 15 -15.24 20.82 11.42
C SER A 15 -14.88 19.66 12.36
N TYR A 16 -15.89 18.90 12.76
CA TYR A 16 -15.65 17.61 13.41
C TYR A 16 -15.49 16.52 12.37
N LEU A 17 -14.51 15.64 12.57
CA LEU A 17 -14.41 14.34 11.90
C LEU A 17 -14.49 13.21 12.91
N THR A 18 -15.06 12.09 12.51
CA THR A 18 -15.04 10.87 13.32
C THR A 18 -13.75 10.09 13.05
N ILE A 19 -12.81 10.09 14.00
CA ILE A 19 -11.54 9.36 13.93
C ILE A 19 -11.48 8.37 15.09
N ASN A 20 -11.28 7.08 14.83
CA ASN A 20 -11.29 6.01 15.85
C ASN A 20 -12.54 6.04 16.75
N SER A 21 -13.72 6.23 16.15
CA SER A 21 -15.00 6.35 16.87
C SER A 21 -15.10 7.53 17.85
N LYS A 22 -14.22 8.53 17.73
CA LYS A 22 -14.25 9.78 18.49
C LYS A 22 -14.40 10.96 17.54
N LYS A 23 -15.21 11.94 17.93
CA LYS A 23 -15.27 13.22 17.22
C LYS A 23 -14.05 14.04 17.59
N GLU A 24 -13.20 14.32 16.61
CA GLU A 24 -12.05 15.22 16.76
C GLU A 24 -12.34 16.53 16.01
N TRP A 25 -12.06 17.66 16.67
CA TRP A 25 -12.07 18.96 16.01
C TRP A 25 -10.82 19.09 15.16
N ILE A 26 -11.02 19.35 13.88
CA ILE A 26 -9.97 19.71 12.94
C ILE A 26 -10.20 21.14 12.47
N GLY A 27 -9.13 21.84 12.09
CA GLY A 27 -9.22 23.15 11.44
C GLY A 27 -9.92 23.05 10.08
N ILE A 28 -9.59 23.91 9.12
CA ILE A 28 -10.22 23.85 7.78
C ILE A 28 -9.56 22.74 6.94
N PRO A 29 -10.17 21.54 6.76
CA PRO A 29 -9.57 20.50 5.94
C PRO A 29 -9.63 20.84 4.46
N LEU A 30 -8.60 20.42 3.73
CA LEU A 30 -8.70 20.28 2.28
C LEU A 30 -9.65 19.13 1.95
N ARG A 31 -10.75 19.43 1.27
CA ARG A 31 -11.78 18.43 0.91
C ARG A 31 -11.62 17.86 -0.50
N VAL A 32 -10.71 18.37 -1.32
CA VAL A 32 -10.55 17.92 -2.72
C VAL A 32 -9.33 17.01 -2.82
N HIS A 33 -9.55 15.77 -3.27
CA HIS A 33 -8.49 14.80 -3.57
C HIS A 33 -8.15 14.82 -5.06
N ARG A 34 -6.86 14.76 -5.40
CA ARG A 34 -6.39 14.78 -6.81
C ARG A 34 -5.32 13.73 -7.14
N ARG A 35 -5.12 12.75 -6.26
CA ARG A 35 -3.95 11.87 -6.32
C ARG A 35 -4.25 10.48 -6.88
N CYS A 36 -5.19 9.79 -6.25
CA CYS A 36 -5.52 8.42 -6.58
C CYS A 36 -6.97 8.30 -7.03
N ILE A 37 -7.22 7.29 -7.87
CA ILE A 37 -8.55 6.95 -8.35
C ILE A 37 -9.22 5.93 -7.42
N SER A 38 -10.51 5.67 -7.62
CA SER A 38 -11.24 4.59 -6.93
C SER A 38 -10.72 3.20 -7.38
N PRO A 39 -10.75 2.18 -6.51
CA PRO A 39 -11.32 2.17 -5.15
C PRO A 39 -10.38 2.73 -4.06
N MET A 40 -9.11 3.05 -4.38
CA MET A 40 -8.14 3.56 -3.39
C MET A 40 -8.62 4.85 -2.72
N PHE A 41 -9.16 5.78 -3.50
CA PHE A 41 -9.73 7.02 -2.97
C PHE A 41 -10.87 6.74 -1.98
N GLU A 42 -11.85 5.92 -2.36
CA GLU A 42 -13.02 5.63 -1.54
C GLU A 42 -12.65 4.93 -0.22
N ILE A 43 -11.72 3.97 -0.28
CA ILE A 43 -11.23 3.30 0.93
C ILE A 43 -10.54 4.32 1.85
N SER A 44 -9.65 5.16 1.32
CA SER A 44 -8.95 6.20 2.09
C SER A 44 -9.93 7.19 2.72
N ASN A 45 -10.87 7.71 1.93
CA ASN A 45 -11.88 8.67 2.36
C ASN A 45 -12.75 8.10 3.48
N ASN A 46 -13.11 6.81 3.38
CA ASN A 46 -13.89 6.12 4.39
C ASN A 46 -13.14 5.93 5.71
N ILE A 47 -11.89 5.44 5.67
CA ILE A 47 -11.18 5.07 6.90
C ILE A 47 -10.54 6.24 7.63
N ALA A 48 -10.27 7.36 6.95
CA ALA A 48 -9.48 8.45 7.50
C ALA A 48 -10.14 9.83 7.43
N TYR A 49 -11.20 10.01 6.63
CA TYR A 49 -11.77 11.33 6.36
C TYR A 49 -13.29 11.39 6.49
N ASP A 50 -13.93 10.38 7.10
CA ASP A 50 -15.38 10.33 7.35
C ASP A 50 -16.22 10.59 6.07
N ASN A 51 -15.73 10.09 4.93
CA ASN A 51 -16.30 10.32 3.59
C ASN A 51 -16.46 11.80 3.19
N THR A 52 -15.77 12.73 3.85
CA THR A 52 -15.94 14.16 3.61
C THR A 52 -15.18 14.67 2.38
N MET A 53 -14.23 13.91 1.84
CA MET A 53 -13.49 14.31 0.64
C MET A 53 -14.27 14.07 -0.65
N TYR A 54 -13.95 14.87 -1.67
CA TYR A 54 -14.43 14.76 -3.04
C TYR A 54 -13.27 14.35 -3.95
N CYS A 55 -13.50 13.36 -4.82
CA CYS A 55 -12.51 12.98 -5.83
C CYS A 55 -12.52 13.99 -6.98
N SER A 56 -11.36 14.49 -7.34
CA SER A 56 -11.11 15.29 -8.54
C SER A 56 -9.81 14.86 -9.23
N THR A 57 -9.43 13.59 -9.04
CA THR A 57 -8.33 12.96 -9.79
C THR A 57 -8.82 12.74 -11.22
N PRO A 58 -8.16 13.32 -12.25
CA PRO A 58 -8.54 13.08 -13.63
C PRO A 58 -8.25 11.63 -14.03
N SER A 59 -9.05 11.07 -14.94
CA SER A 59 -8.73 9.77 -15.53
C SER A 59 -7.38 9.84 -16.24
N PRO A 60 -6.47 8.88 -16.01
CA PRO A 60 -5.19 8.86 -16.69
C PRO A 60 -5.38 8.61 -18.19
N LYS A 61 -4.58 9.28 -19.03
CA LYS A 61 -4.55 9.01 -20.48
C LYS A 61 -3.97 7.63 -20.80
N SER A 62 -3.00 7.20 -20.00
CA SER A 62 -2.35 5.90 -20.06
C SER A 62 -1.86 5.52 -18.66
N VAL A 63 -1.80 4.21 -18.40
CA VAL A 63 -1.24 3.64 -17.17
C VAL A 63 -0.24 2.57 -17.61
N ASN A 64 1.01 2.66 -17.14
CA ASN A 64 2.11 1.76 -17.50
C ASN A 64 2.16 0.51 -16.61
N ILE A 65 1.16 0.32 -15.75
CA ILE A 65 1.01 -0.83 -14.87
C ILE A 65 -0.13 -1.72 -15.37
N ASN A 66 0.18 -2.98 -15.63
CA ASN A 66 -0.74 -3.92 -16.26
C ASN A 66 -1.62 -4.67 -15.27
N PHE A 67 -1.11 -4.94 -14.06
CA PHE A 67 -1.90 -5.60 -13.04
C PHE A 67 -3.15 -4.80 -12.66
N GLN A 68 -4.24 -5.51 -12.41
CA GLN A 68 -5.50 -4.91 -11.98
C GLN A 68 -5.56 -4.80 -10.47
N THR A 69 -6.31 -3.80 -10.01
CA THR A 69 -6.56 -3.62 -8.59
C THR A 69 -7.30 -4.83 -8.03
N SER A 70 -6.75 -5.49 -7.00
CA SER A 70 -7.34 -6.72 -6.44
C SER A 70 -6.79 -7.06 -5.05
N PHE A 71 -7.50 -7.93 -4.32
CA PHE A 71 -6.97 -8.63 -3.16
C PHE A 71 -6.65 -10.08 -3.54
N ILE A 72 -5.37 -10.42 -3.54
CA ILE A 72 -4.87 -11.78 -3.79
C ILE A 72 -4.82 -12.53 -2.47
N HIS A 73 -5.72 -13.49 -2.30
CA HIS A 73 -5.69 -14.40 -1.17
C HIS A 73 -4.50 -15.36 -1.29
N CYS A 74 -3.56 -15.25 -0.35
CA CYS A 74 -2.37 -16.09 -0.30
C CYS A 74 -2.06 -16.46 1.15
N LYS A 75 -2.26 -17.73 1.48
CA LYS A 75 -1.83 -18.34 2.74
C LYS A 75 -0.41 -18.86 2.62
N GLY A 76 0.23 -19.08 3.75
CA GLY A 76 1.54 -19.70 3.84
C GLY A 76 1.96 -19.82 5.30
N HIS A 77 3.17 -20.32 5.53
CA HIS A 77 3.76 -20.37 6.86
C HIS A 77 4.68 -19.17 7.08
N VAL A 78 4.70 -18.64 8.30
CA VAL A 78 5.64 -17.57 8.63
C VAL A 78 7.04 -18.13 8.87
N GLU A 79 7.99 -17.57 8.13
CA GLU A 79 9.42 -17.68 8.41
C GLU A 79 9.87 -16.46 9.23
N GLY A 80 10.39 -16.70 10.44
CA GLY A 80 10.74 -15.62 11.36
C GLY A 80 9.53 -15.11 12.13
N ARG A 81 9.15 -13.83 11.98
CA ARG A 81 8.04 -13.24 12.76
C ARG A 81 6.80 -12.88 11.94
N HIS A 82 6.98 -12.45 10.70
CA HIS A 82 5.85 -12.01 9.86
C HIS A 82 5.96 -12.42 8.39
N PHE A 83 7.15 -12.78 7.91
CA PHE A 83 7.40 -13.02 6.49
C PHE A 83 6.81 -14.35 6.04
N VAL A 84 6.12 -14.34 4.89
CA VAL A 84 5.49 -15.52 4.30
C VAL A 84 6.03 -15.66 2.88
N GLN A 85 6.76 -16.75 2.63
CA GLN A 85 7.47 -16.97 1.37
C GLN A 85 6.52 -16.98 0.17
N GLU A 86 5.37 -17.61 0.30
CA GLU A 86 4.35 -17.73 -0.75
C GLU A 86 3.82 -16.34 -1.18
N GLN A 87 3.71 -15.39 -0.25
CA GLN A 87 3.33 -14.02 -0.58
C GLN A 87 4.46 -13.28 -1.31
N ALA A 88 5.71 -13.51 -0.92
CA ALA A 88 6.88 -12.96 -1.61
C ALA A 88 7.01 -13.48 -3.05
N GLU A 89 6.70 -14.75 -3.27
CA GLU A 89 6.63 -15.35 -4.61
C GLU A 89 5.59 -14.65 -5.48
N LYS A 90 4.40 -14.32 -4.95
CA LYS A 90 3.40 -13.54 -5.68
C LYS A 90 3.85 -12.12 -6.01
N VAL A 91 4.55 -11.44 -5.10
CA VAL A 91 5.18 -10.15 -5.39
C VAL A 91 6.17 -10.28 -6.55
N LYS A 92 7.03 -11.31 -6.50
CA LYS A 92 8.02 -11.59 -7.55
C LYS A 92 7.37 -11.81 -8.91
N GLU A 93 6.36 -12.69 -8.97
CA GLU A 93 5.61 -12.99 -10.21
C GLU A 93 5.04 -11.72 -10.85
N ILE A 94 4.40 -10.86 -10.06
CA ILE A 94 3.80 -9.60 -10.54
C ILE A 94 4.88 -8.66 -11.07
N LEU A 95 5.96 -8.45 -10.31
CA LEU A 95 7.04 -7.53 -10.73
C LEU A 95 7.76 -8.02 -11.98
N ILE A 96 8.04 -9.32 -12.10
CA ILE A 96 8.64 -9.92 -13.30
C ILE A 96 7.74 -9.71 -14.51
N ASN A 97 6.42 -9.90 -14.36
CA ASN A 97 5.48 -9.67 -15.44
C ASN A 97 5.48 -8.20 -15.90
N GLU A 98 5.47 -7.24 -14.97
CA GLU A 98 5.56 -5.82 -15.32
C GLU A 98 6.89 -5.46 -15.99
N ILE A 99 8.01 -6.06 -15.56
CA ILE A 99 9.32 -5.87 -16.21
C ILE A 99 9.28 -6.38 -17.64
N ASN A 100 8.67 -7.54 -17.89
CA ASN A 100 8.61 -8.13 -19.22
C ASN A 100 7.71 -7.34 -20.18
N ILE A 101 6.63 -6.76 -19.69
CA ILE A 101 5.74 -5.93 -20.52
C ILE A 101 6.37 -4.56 -20.79
N ASN A 102 6.89 -3.90 -19.75
CA ASN A 102 7.43 -2.54 -19.85
C ASN A 102 8.89 -2.50 -20.32
N LYS A 103 9.56 -3.66 -20.37
CA LYS A 103 10.99 -3.82 -20.71
C LYS A 103 11.91 -2.98 -19.82
N ASN A 104 11.45 -2.64 -18.60
CA ASN A 104 12.14 -1.80 -17.64
C ASN A 104 11.59 -2.04 -16.22
N LEU A 105 12.28 -1.52 -15.20
CA LEU A 105 11.78 -1.51 -13.82
C LEU A 105 10.47 -0.72 -13.73
N PRO A 106 9.42 -1.27 -13.10
CA PRO A 106 8.10 -0.65 -13.09
C PRO A 106 7.98 0.45 -12.01
N ASP A 107 7.10 1.43 -12.22
CA ASP A 107 6.75 2.42 -11.18
C ASP A 107 5.75 1.80 -10.17
N VAL A 108 6.27 0.86 -9.37
CA VAL A 108 5.51 0.08 -8.40
C VAL A 108 6.21 0.10 -7.05
N PHE A 109 5.50 0.49 -6.00
CA PHE A 109 5.97 0.30 -4.63
C PHE A 109 5.47 -1.03 -4.05
N VAL A 110 6.35 -1.74 -3.35
CA VAL A 110 5.97 -2.85 -2.47
C VAL A 110 6.01 -2.35 -1.03
N ILE A 111 4.82 -2.20 -0.45
CA ILE A 111 4.63 -1.71 0.91
C ILE A 111 4.31 -2.89 1.81
N THR A 112 4.82 -2.88 3.03
CA THR A 112 4.49 -3.87 4.04
C THR A 112 4.30 -3.24 5.42
N PRO A 113 3.40 -3.77 6.27
CA PRO A 113 3.26 -3.31 7.64
C PRO A 113 4.51 -3.58 8.51
N PHE A 114 5.35 -4.56 8.15
CA PHE A 114 6.42 -5.05 9.02
C PHE A 114 7.81 -4.82 8.41
N ARG A 115 8.71 -4.23 9.19
CA ARG A 115 10.10 -3.94 8.75
C ARG A 115 10.85 -5.20 8.28
N GLU A 116 10.62 -6.32 8.97
CA GLU A 116 11.22 -7.61 8.64
C GLU A 116 10.87 -8.08 7.23
N ILE A 117 9.59 -7.98 6.83
CA ILE A 117 9.14 -8.33 5.48
C ILE A 117 9.85 -7.46 4.45
N GLY A 118 9.97 -6.16 4.70
CA GLY A 118 10.63 -5.24 3.78
C GLY A 118 12.10 -5.61 3.55
N TYR A 119 12.83 -5.92 4.63
CA TYR A 119 14.21 -6.38 4.56
C TYR A 119 14.37 -7.70 3.80
N LEU A 120 13.54 -8.70 4.13
CA LEU A 120 13.61 -10.01 3.49
C LEU A 120 13.20 -9.96 2.01
N LEU A 121 12.17 -9.18 1.66
CA LEU A 121 11.78 -8.95 0.26
C LEU A 121 12.89 -8.30 -0.55
N ASN A 122 13.59 -7.29 0.00
CA ASN A 122 14.73 -6.67 -0.67
C ASN A 122 15.80 -7.71 -1.04
N SER A 123 16.16 -8.58 -0.09
CA SER A 123 17.15 -9.63 -0.32
C SER A 123 16.66 -10.69 -1.31
N PHE A 124 15.43 -11.18 -1.12
CA PHE A 124 14.82 -12.22 -1.95
C PHE A 124 14.68 -11.78 -3.41
N LEU A 125 14.16 -10.58 -3.65
CA LEU A 125 13.86 -10.11 -5.01
C LEU A 125 15.10 -9.71 -5.81
N PHE A 126 16.22 -9.37 -5.16
CA PHE A 126 17.40 -8.82 -5.82
C PHE A 126 17.86 -9.65 -7.03
N LYS A 127 18.15 -10.93 -6.81
CA LYS A 127 18.67 -11.82 -7.86
C LYS A 127 17.63 -12.07 -8.95
N HIS A 128 16.35 -12.14 -8.58
CA HIS A 128 15.29 -12.41 -9.54
C HIS A 128 15.04 -11.22 -10.47
N LEU A 129 14.93 -10.02 -9.92
CA LEU A 129 14.62 -8.83 -10.71
C LEU A 129 15.81 -8.37 -11.55
N ILE A 130 17.04 -8.42 -11.02
CA ILE A 130 18.22 -8.01 -11.81
C ILE A 130 18.42 -8.91 -13.03
N ASN A 131 18.22 -10.22 -12.87
CA ASN A 131 18.35 -11.18 -13.96
C ASN A 131 17.27 -10.99 -15.02
N GLU A 132 16.07 -10.57 -14.62
CA GLU A 132 14.97 -10.31 -15.55
C GLU A 132 15.18 -9.00 -16.32
N VAL A 133 15.50 -7.90 -15.63
CA VAL A 133 15.68 -6.59 -16.25
C VAL A 133 16.87 -6.60 -17.22
N LYS A 134 17.95 -7.33 -16.91
CA LYS A 134 19.13 -7.49 -17.77
C LYS A 134 18.83 -8.09 -19.14
N LYS A 135 17.70 -8.78 -19.31
CA LYS A 135 17.25 -9.27 -20.63
C LYS A 135 16.83 -8.15 -21.57
N HIS A 136 16.50 -6.97 -21.03
CA HIS A 136 15.89 -5.86 -21.75
C HIS A 136 16.73 -4.56 -21.71
N LYS A 137 17.46 -4.32 -20.61
CA LYS A 137 18.26 -3.10 -20.40
C LYS A 137 19.52 -3.44 -19.60
N GLU A 138 20.63 -2.76 -19.89
CA GLU A 138 21.80 -2.77 -19.01
C GLU A 138 21.47 -2.09 -17.67
N ILE A 139 21.75 -2.81 -16.59
CA ILE A 139 21.61 -2.33 -15.21
C ILE A 139 22.69 -2.99 -14.36
N ASP A 140 23.34 -2.19 -13.52
CA ASP A 140 24.33 -2.71 -12.58
C ASP A 140 23.71 -3.09 -11.22
N SER A 141 24.50 -3.75 -10.39
CA SER A 141 24.06 -4.19 -9.06
C SER A 141 23.74 -3.04 -8.10
N SER A 142 24.35 -1.86 -8.31
CA SER A 142 24.12 -0.66 -7.49
C SER A 142 22.77 -0.03 -7.83
N GLU A 143 22.49 0.20 -9.11
CA GLU A 143 21.22 0.76 -9.60
C GLU A 143 20.04 -0.14 -9.18
N MET A 144 20.19 -1.47 -9.29
CA MET A 144 19.17 -2.41 -8.80
C MET A 144 18.97 -2.29 -7.28
N GLY A 145 20.07 -2.22 -6.52
CA GLY A 145 20.03 -2.10 -5.06
C GLY A 145 19.34 -0.80 -4.61
N ASP A 146 19.61 0.30 -5.29
CA ASP A 146 19.00 1.61 -5.01
C ASP A 146 17.52 1.64 -5.39
N TRP A 147 17.15 0.98 -6.50
CA TRP A 147 15.75 0.80 -6.86
C TRP A 147 15.00 0.01 -5.79
N LEU A 148 15.51 -1.15 -5.35
CA LEU A 148 14.87 -1.97 -4.31
C LEU A 148 14.68 -1.20 -2.99
N LYS A 149 15.72 -0.51 -2.52
CA LYS A 149 15.66 0.30 -1.29
C LYS A 149 14.64 1.42 -1.38
N SER A 150 14.45 2.01 -2.56
CA SER A 150 13.52 3.11 -2.78
C SER A 150 12.09 2.65 -3.08
N HIS A 151 11.89 1.41 -3.52
CA HIS A 151 10.60 0.85 -3.96
C HIS A 151 10.03 -0.23 -3.03
N ILE A 152 10.81 -0.75 -2.06
CA ILE A 152 10.36 -1.80 -1.15
C ILE A 152 10.60 -1.39 0.31
N GLY A 153 9.54 -1.37 1.11
CA GLY A 153 9.68 -1.04 2.53
C GLY A 153 8.38 -0.86 3.28
N THR A 154 8.47 -0.20 4.43
CA THR A 154 7.28 0.12 5.24
C THR A 154 6.67 1.44 4.78
N VAL A 155 5.49 1.77 5.29
CA VAL A 155 4.83 3.07 5.03
C VAL A 155 5.73 4.30 5.27
N HIS A 156 6.73 4.19 6.16
CA HIS A 156 7.69 5.26 6.42
C HIS A 156 8.67 5.50 5.26
N THR A 157 9.01 4.47 4.49
CA THR A 157 9.91 4.56 3.32
C THR A 157 9.33 5.45 2.21
N PHE A 158 8.00 5.58 2.17
CA PHE A 158 7.26 6.21 1.08
C PHE A 158 6.57 7.52 1.47
N GLN A 159 6.95 8.14 2.59
CA GLN A 159 6.39 9.43 2.99
C GLN A 159 6.64 10.48 1.88
N GLY A 160 5.56 11.12 1.43
CA GLY A 160 5.59 12.11 0.34
C GLY A 160 5.73 11.55 -1.07
N LYS A 161 6.09 10.26 -1.24
CA LYS A 161 6.24 9.60 -2.55
C LYS A 161 4.91 9.04 -3.08
N GLN A 162 4.85 8.74 -4.37
CA GLN A 162 3.72 8.09 -5.04
C GLN A 162 4.23 7.27 -6.21
N ALA A 163 3.50 6.23 -6.59
CA ALA A 163 3.79 5.36 -7.73
C ALA A 163 2.49 5.10 -8.52
N GLU A 164 2.60 4.75 -9.80
CA GLU A 164 1.45 4.31 -10.60
C GLU A 164 0.75 3.10 -9.98
N GLY A 165 1.54 2.13 -9.49
CA GLY A 165 1.08 0.92 -8.83
C GLY A 165 1.60 0.76 -7.39
N VAL A 166 0.84 0.07 -6.54
CA VAL A 166 1.31 -0.39 -5.23
C VAL A 166 0.90 -1.84 -5.00
N ILE A 167 1.81 -2.61 -4.42
CA ILE A 167 1.57 -3.94 -3.88
C ILE A 167 1.74 -3.88 -2.36
N LEU A 168 0.69 -4.15 -1.60
CA LEU A 168 0.72 -4.29 -0.15
C LEU A 168 0.93 -5.76 0.21
N CYS A 169 2.16 -6.12 0.62
CA CYS A 169 2.51 -7.46 1.09
C CYS A 169 2.31 -7.55 2.61
N LEU A 170 1.29 -8.29 3.04
CA LEU A 170 0.77 -8.22 4.40
C LEU A 170 1.51 -9.15 5.38
N GLY A 171 1.93 -10.32 4.92
CA GLY A 171 2.49 -11.38 5.74
C GLY A 171 1.48 -12.02 6.69
N LEU A 172 2.02 -12.65 7.74
CA LEU A 172 1.31 -13.38 8.79
C LEU A 172 0.68 -14.71 8.36
N ASP A 173 0.64 -15.62 9.32
CA ASP A 173 -0.08 -16.89 9.29
C ASP A 173 -1.01 -16.99 10.51
N GLU A 174 -1.73 -18.11 10.63
CA GLU A 174 -2.72 -18.29 11.70
C GLU A 174 -2.10 -18.24 13.10
N ILE A 175 -0.83 -18.62 13.25
CA ILE A 175 -0.09 -18.62 14.52
C ILE A 175 0.29 -17.18 14.90
N THR A 176 0.73 -16.39 13.93
CA THR A 176 1.25 -15.02 14.12
C THR A 176 0.21 -13.92 13.89
N LYS A 177 -1.04 -14.28 13.59
CA LYS A 177 -2.16 -13.37 13.29
C LYS A 177 -2.38 -12.25 14.31
N GLY A 178 -1.94 -12.43 15.56
CA GLY A 178 -2.00 -11.40 16.61
C GLY A 178 -1.29 -10.09 16.23
N ALA A 179 -0.26 -10.13 15.38
CA ALA A 179 0.41 -8.94 14.88
C ALA A 179 -0.47 -8.07 13.96
N ALA A 180 -1.52 -8.66 13.37
CA ALA A 180 -2.49 -7.92 12.56
C ALA A 180 -3.29 -6.91 13.40
N ASN A 181 -3.52 -7.21 14.69
CA ASN A 181 -4.15 -6.28 15.62
C ASN A 181 -3.32 -4.99 15.77
N TRP A 182 -1.99 -5.12 15.87
CA TRP A 182 -1.09 -3.95 15.93
C TRP A 182 -1.15 -3.13 14.64
N ALA A 183 -1.04 -3.79 13.48
CA ALA A 183 -1.05 -3.12 12.18
C ALA A 183 -2.38 -2.38 11.91
N SER A 184 -3.48 -2.86 12.51
CA SER A 184 -4.84 -2.35 12.34
C SER A 184 -5.33 -1.42 13.46
N GLN A 185 -4.51 -1.11 14.47
CA GLN A 185 -4.94 -0.23 15.59
C GLN A 185 -5.41 1.15 15.13
N LYS A 186 -4.85 1.66 14.04
CA LYS A 186 -5.14 2.98 13.48
C LYS A 186 -5.24 2.90 11.96
N PRO A 187 -6.02 3.79 11.31
CA PRO A 187 -6.16 3.77 9.86
C PRO A 187 -4.87 4.17 9.13
N ASN A 188 -3.91 4.81 9.81
CA ASN A 188 -2.73 5.44 9.19
C ASN A 188 -1.92 4.50 8.30
N LEU A 189 -1.73 3.23 8.70
CA LEU A 189 -0.90 2.30 7.94
C LEU A 189 -1.55 2.00 6.58
N LEU A 190 -2.81 1.54 6.61
CA LEU A 190 -3.57 1.26 5.41
C LEU A 190 -3.78 2.52 4.56
N ASN A 191 -4.12 3.64 5.19
CA ASN A 191 -4.34 4.92 4.50
C ASN A 191 -3.07 5.39 3.77
N VAL A 192 -1.89 5.30 4.40
CA VAL A 192 -0.64 5.64 3.72
C VAL A 192 -0.40 4.70 2.55
N ALA A 193 -0.50 3.39 2.76
CA ALA A 193 -0.25 2.39 1.72
C ALA A 193 -1.15 2.60 0.49
N ILE A 194 -2.47 2.70 0.69
CA ILE A 194 -3.45 2.90 -0.39
C ILE A 194 -3.25 4.24 -1.11
N THR A 195 -2.96 5.32 -0.37
CA THR A 195 -2.76 6.65 -0.99
C THR A 195 -1.41 6.82 -1.69
N ARG A 196 -0.51 5.84 -1.62
CA ARG A 196 0.72 5.83 -2.44
C ARG A 196 0.43 5.42 -3.89
N ALA A 197 -0.61 4.62 -4.13
CA ALA A 197 -1.01 4.20 -5.47
C ALA A 197 -1.77 5.32 -6.16
N LYS A 198 -1.37 5.69 -7.38
CA LYS A 198 -2.16 6.59 -8.23
C LYS A 198 -3.29 5.82 -8.92
N TYR A 199 -3.00 4.65 -9.50
CA TYR A 199 -3.90 3.99 -10.44
C TYR A 199 -4.20 2.52 -10.13
N ARG A 200 -3.20 1.75 -9.69
CA ARG A 200 -3.37 0.31 -9.45
C ARG A 200 -2.93 -0.06 -8.03
N PHE A 201 -3.68 -0.96 -7.39
CA PHE A 201 -3.36 -1.40 -6.03
C PHE A 201 -3.66 -2.89 -5.84
N ILE A 202 -2.67 -3.66 -5.41
CA ILE A 202 -2.85 -5.06 -5.01
C ILE A 202 -2.59 -5.18 -3.51
N ALA A 203 -3.43 -5.93 -2.81
CA ALA A 203 -3.09 -6.47 -1.49
C ALA A 203 -2.86 -7.98 -1.60
N ILE A 204 -1.80 -8.48 -0.98
CA ILE A 204 -1.44 -9.90 -0.95
C ILE A 204 -1.40 -10.34 0.51
N GLY A 205 -2.21 -11.34 0.87
CA GLY A 205 -2.18 -11.93 2.21
C GLY A 205 -3.33 -12.89 2.51
N ASP A 206 -3.36 -13.40 3.75
CA ASP A 206 -4.46 -14.24 4.20
C ASP A 206 -5.72 -13.40 4.48
N LYS A 207 -6.76 -13.61 3.67
CA LYS A 207 -8.04 -12.89 3.81
C LYS A 207 -8.71 -13.20 5.14
N GLU A 208 -8.50 -14.40 5.69
CA GLU A 208 -9.10 -14.85 6.94
C GLU A 208 -8.51 -14.14 8.16
N ILE A 209 -7.29 -13.61 8.02
CA ILE A 209 -6.63 -12.78 9.02
C ILE A 209 -7.01 -11.33 8.80
N TRP A 210 -6.72 -10.80 7.60
CA TRP A 210 -6.66 -9.37 7.35
C TRP A 210 -8.03 -8.72 7.14
N LEU A 211 -8.98 -9.41 6.50
CA LEU A 211 -10.32 -8.83 6.28
C LEU A 211 -11.17 -8.81 7.56
N LYS A 212 -10.72 -9.47 8.64
CA LYS A 212 -11.36 -9.40 9.97
C LYS A 212 -10.81 -8.26 10.84
N GLN A 213 -9.75 -7.59 10.41
CA GLN A 213 -9.14 -6.50 11.16
C GLN A 213 -9.82 -5.15 10.88
N ALA A 214 -9.80 -4.25 11.86
CA ALA A 214 -10.29 -2.89 11.70
C ALA A 214 -9.57 -2.18 10.54
N TYR A 215 -10.31 -1.40 9.76
CA TYR A 215 -9.85 -0.69 8.55
C TYR A 215 -9.44 -1.59 7.37
N PHE A 216 -8.69 -2.68 7.62
CA PHE A 216 -8.27 -3.64 6.59
C PHE A 216 -9.43 -4.47 6.04
N ASN A 217 -10.54 -4.59 6.77
CA ASN A 217 -11.80 -5.11 6.23
C ASN A 217 -12.27 -4.37 4.96
N GLN A 218 -11.90 -3.10 4.78
CA GLN A 218 -12.21 -2.32 3.56
C GLN A 218 -11.49 -2.85 2.31
N LEU A 219 -10.42 -3.64 2.46
CA LEU A 219 -9.74 -4.29 1.32
C LEU A 219 -10.63 -5.30 0.60
N SER A 220 -11.74 -5.74 1.21
CA SER A 220 -12.75 -6.56 0.53
C SER A 220 -13.34 -5.87 -0.72
N LYS A 221 -13.34 -4.54 -0.75
CA LYS A 221 -13.80 -3.72 -1.88
C LYS A 221 -12.88 -3.80 -3.11
N LEU A 222 -11.66 -4.33 -2.97
CA LEU A 222 -10.73 -4.46 -4.10
C LEU A 222 -11.16 -5.56 -5.10
N ASN A 223 -11.99 -6.51 -4.66
CA ASN A 223 -12.49 -7.61 -5.49
C ASN A 223 -13.89 -7.35 -6.04
N THR A 224 -14.45 -6.17 -5.80
CA THR A 224 -15.74 -5.79 -6.36
C THR A 224 -15.48 -5.28 -7.77
N GLU A 225 -15.73 -6.13 -8.76
CA GLU A 225 -15.92 -5.66 -10.13
C GLU A 225 -16.96 -4.53 -10.10
N VAL A 226 -16.61 -3.40 -10.70
CA VAL A 226 -17.58 -2.36 -11.01
C VAL A 226 -18.60 -3.02 -11.92
N GLN A 227 -19.78 -3.33 -11.37
CA GLN A 227 -20.96 -3.69 -12.14
C GLN A 227 -21.39 -2.53 -13.03
#